data_AF-A0A529GBQ9-F1
#
_entry.id   AF-A0A529GBQ9-F1
#
_cell.length_a   1.000
_cell.length_b   1.000
_cell.length_c   1.000
_cell.angle_alpha   90.00
_cell.angle_beta   90.00
_cell.angle_gamma   90.00
#
_symmetry.space_group_name_H-M   'P 1'
#
loop_
_entity.id
_entity.type
_entity.pdbx_description
1 polymer ?
#
loop_
_entity_poly.entity_id
_entity_poly.type
_entity_poly.pdbx_seq_one_letter_code
_entity_poly.pdbx_strand_id
1 'polypeptide(L)'
;MKGHIRERSPGHFAIVLDVGEIDTKTGKKKRKWHSFTGTKREAQRECARLIAELDAGTYTEPTKQTVAEFLEEWLTFVKPSVAPKTFERYAEICRKGLVPLIGAVI
;
A
#
# COMPACT_ATOMS: atom_id res chain seq x y z
N MET A 1 -12.36 19.46 2.41
CA MET A 1 -12.72 18.03 2.49
C MET A 1 -11.43 17.22 2.42
N LYS A 2 -11.27 16.19 3.26
CA LYS A 2 -10.06 15.34 3.30
C LYS A 2 -10.10 14.16 2.31
N GLY A 3 -11.26 13.92 1.68
CA GLY A 3 -11.38 13.00 0.56
C GLY A 3 -12.78 13.00 -0.06
N HIS A 4 -12.93 12.35 -1.20
CA HIS A 4 -14.21 12.11 -1.88
C HIS A 4 -14.16 10.83 -2.72
N ILE A 5 -15.32 10.30 -3.10
CA ILE A 5 -15.44 9.16 -4.02
C ILE A 5 -15.89 9.60 -5.41
N ARG A 6 -15.38 8.93 -6.44
CA ARG A 6 -15.77 9.11 -7.84
C ARG A 6 -16.04 7.76 -8.47
N GLU A 7 -17.23 7.54 -8.98
CA GLU A 7 -17.55 6.34 -9.75
C GLU A 7 -16.87 6.40 -11.12
N ARG A 8 -16.18 5.31 -11.50
CA ARG A 8 -15.47 5.19 -12.79
C ARG A 8 -16.24 4.35 -13.79
N SER A 9 -16.86 3.28 -13.30
CA SER A 9 -17.77 2.39 -14.02
C SER A 9 -18.71 1.74 -13.00
N PRO A 10 -19.83 1.12 -13.41
CA PRO A 10 -20.78 0.53 -12.47
C PRO A 10 -20.08 -0.43 -11.50
N GLY A 11 -20.17 -0.13 -10.20
CA GLY A 11 -19.55 -0.95 -9.15
C GLY A 11 -18.05 -0.70 -8.91
N HIS A 12 -17.41 0.21 -9.65
CA HIS A 12 -16.01 0.58 -9.47
C HIS A 12 -15.86 2.06 -9.12
N PHE A 13 -15.27 2.31 -7.96
CA PHE A 13 -15.11 3.63 -7.37
C PHE A 13 -13.63 3.98 -7.20
N ALA A 14 -13.30 5.24 -7.40
CA ALA A 14 -12.04 5.83 -7.00
C ALA A 14 -12.24 6.65 -5.73
N ILE A 15 -11.53 6.32 -4.66
CA ILE A 15 -11.48 7.10 -3.43
C ILE A 15 -10.26 8.01 -3.52
N VAL A 16 -10.48 9.32 -3.49
CA VAL A 16 -9.43 10.33 -3.59
C VAL A 16 -9.25 10.98 -2.23
N LEU A 17 -8.07 10.83 -1.63
CA LEU A 17 -7.69 11.42 -0.35
C LEU A 17 -6.75 12.59 -0.58
N ASP A 18 -6.98 13.70 0.11
CA ASP A 18 -6.05 14.83 0.16
C ASP A 18 -5.11 14.60 1.35
N VAL A 19 -3.90 14.13 1.07
CA VAL A 19 -2.83 13.93 2.06
C VAL A 19 -2.21 15.30 2.30
N GLY A 20 -2.34 15.84 3.52
CA GLY A 20 -2.10 17.26 3.84
C GLY A 20 -0.72 17.86 3.49
N GLU A 21 0.20 17.08 2.94
CA GLU A 21 1.46 17.56 2.38
C GLU A 21 1.21 18.40 1.12
N ILE A 22 1.59 19.68 1.20
CA ILE A 22 1.68 20.54 0.03
C ILE A 22 2.97 20.17 -0.68
N ASP A 23 2.85 19.78 -1.96
CA ASP A 23 4.02 19.55 -2.80
C ASP A 23 4.79 20.87 -2.96
N THR A 24 6.03 20.91 -2.47
CA THR A 24 6.89 22.10 -2.45
C THR A 24 7.22 22.61 -3.84
N LYS A 25 7.07 21.79 -4.88
CA LYS A 25 7.30 22.18 -6.29
C LYS A 25 6.07 22.74 -6.99
N THR A 26 4.87 22.31 -6.61
CA THR A 26 3.63 22.64 -7.33
C THR A 26 2.63 23.46 -6.52
N GLY A 27 2.83 23.58 -5.20
CA GLY A 27 1.92 24.30 -4.28
C GLY A 27 0.55 23.64 -4.13
N LYS A 28 0.35 22.45 -4.69
CA LYS A 28 -0.91 21.71 -4.66
C LYS A 28 -0.88 20.64 -3.56
N LYS A 29 -2.05 20.37 -2.98
CA LYS A 29 -2.23 19.26 -2.04
C LYS A 29 -1.93 17.94 -2.76
N LYS A 30 -1.09 17.12 -2.14
CA LYS A 30 -0.77 15.79 -2.66
C LYS A 30 -2.01 14.88 -2.52
N ARG A 31 -2.49 14.36 -3.64
CA ARG A 31 -3.66 13.48 -3.67
C ARG A 31 -3.25 12.03 -3.80
N LYS A 32 -3.90 11.15 -3.04
CA LYS A 32 -3.79 9.70 -3.17
C LYS A 32 -5.09 9.12 -3.69
N TRP A 33 -4.96 8.16 -4.59
CA TRP A 33 -6.07 7.54 -5.30
C TRP A 33 -6.12 6.06 -4.95
N HIS A 34 -7.24 5.62 -4.40
CA HIS A 34 -7.52 4.20 -4.14
C HIS A 34 -8.60 3.71 -5.07
N SER A 35 -8.45 2.49 -5.57
CA SER A 35 -9.51 1.83 -6.34
C SER A 35 -10.31 0.95 -5.40
N PHE A 36 -11.63 1.01 -5.50
CA PHE A 36 -12.56 0.24 -4.69
C PHE A 36 -13.59 -0.42 -5.61
N THR A 37 -13.92 -1.68 -5.35
CA THR A 37 -14.97 -2.40 -6.10
C THR A 37 -16.04 -2.85 -5.13
N GLY A 38 -17.31 -2.57 -5.43
CA GLY A 38 -18.44 -2.86 -4.56
C GLY A 38 -19.59 -1.88 -4.77
N THR A 39 -20.37 -1.63 -3.73
CA THR A 39 -21.48 -0.67 -3.76
C THR A 39 -21.03 0.74 -3.42
N LYS A 40 -21.80 1.76 -3.86
CA LYS A 40 -21.56 3.16 -3.49
C LYS A 40 -21.50 3.37 -1.98
N ARG A 41 -22.35 2.67 -1.22
CA ARG A 41 -22.38 2.75 0.25
C ARG A 41 -21.11 2.18 0.87
N GLU A 42 -20.59 1.07 0.33
CA GLU A 42 -19.32 0.50 0.77
C GLU A 42 -18.15 1.42 0.46
N ALA A 43 -18.11 2.01 -0.74
CA ALA A 43 -17.08 2.96 -1.12
C ALA A 43 -17.07 4.21 -0.19
N GLN A 44 -18.25 4.68 0.23
CA GLN A 44 -18.37 5.78 1.21
C GLN A 44 -17.84 5.39 2.59
N ARG A 45 -18.14 4.17 3.07
CA ARG A 45 -17.62 3.66 4.34
C ARG A 45 -16.10 3.54 4.30
N GLU A 46 -15.55 3.00 3.21
CA GLU A 46 -14.12 2.85 3.04
C GLU A 46 -13.41 4.22 2.94
N CYS A 47 -14.02 5.18 2.23
CA CYS A 47 -13.56 6.56 2.22
C CYS A 47 -13.51 7.18 3.62
N ALA A 48 -14.53 6.96 4.45
CA ALA A 48 -14.54 7.44 5.83
C ALA A 48 -13.45 6.77 6.68
N ARG A 49 -13.24 5.46 6.52
CA ARG A 49 -12.19 4.69 7.20
C ARG A 49 -10.80 5.26 6.89
N LEU A 50 -10.50 5.45 5.60
CA LEU A 50 -9.22 5.98 5.15
C LEU A 50 -8.98 7.43 5.61
N ILE A 51 -10.01 8.27 5.66
CA ILE A 51 -9.90 9.62 6.23
C ILE A 51 -9.58 9.55 7.73
N ALA A 52 -10.19 8.63 8.48
CA ALA A 52 -9.92 8.46 9.91
C ALA A 52 -8.48 7.97 10.16
N GLU A 53 -7.98 7.03 9.36
CA GLU A 53 -6.58 6.58 9.42
C GLU A 53 -5.59 7.70 9.10
N LEU A 54 -5.93 8.55 8.14
CA LEU A 54 -5.12 9.71 7.78
C LEU A 54 -5.05 10.71 8.94
N ASP A 55 -6.19 10.95 9.60
CA ASP A 55 -6.28 11.83 10.76
C ASP A 55 -5.57 11.28 12.00
N ALA A 56 -5.55 9.96 12.15
CA ALA A 56 -4.81 9.27 13.20
C ALA A 56 -3.31 9.11 12.90
N GLY A 57 -2.84 9.48 11.71
CA GLY A 57 -1.44 9.30 11.29
C GLY A 57 -1.02 7.83 11.09
N THR A 58 -1.99 6.92 10.98
CA THR A 58 -1.78 5.48 10.78
C THR A 58 -2.01 5.02 9.34
N TYR A 59 -2.43 5.95 8.48
CA TYR A 59 -2.63 5.68 7.06
C TYR A 59 -1.33 5.16 6.42
N THR A 60 -1.38 3.89 6.03
CA THR A 60 -0.32 3.25 5.25
C THR A 60 -0.81 3.16 3.82
N GLU A 61 -0.02 3.65 2.87
CA GLU A 61 -0.37 3.59 1.46
C GLU A 61 -0.41 2.12 1.00
N PRO A 62 -1.54 1.62 0.49
CA PRO A 62 -1.61 0.30 -0.11
C PRO A 62 -0.69 0.28 -1.33
N THR A 63 0.38 -0.49 -1.25
CA THR A 63 1.25 -0.75 -2.39
C THR A 63 0.63 -1.87 -3.21
N LYS A 64 0.83 -1.87 -4.53
CA LYS A 64 0.51 -3.03 -5.37
C LYS A 64 1.65 -4.06 -5.35
N GLN A 65 2.39 -4.10 -4.25
CA GLN A 65 3.57 -4.92 -4.11
C GLN A 65 3.15 -6.27 -3.57
N THR A 66 3.50 -7.32 -4.30
CA THR A 66 3.30 -8.67 -3.83
C THR A 66 4.24 -8.99 -2.66
N VAL A 67 3.87 -9.96 -1.83
CA VAL A 67 4.76 -10.46 -0.76
C VAL A 67 6.11 -10.91 -1.33
N ALA A 68 6.13 -11.51 -2.53
CA ALA A 68 7.39 -11.91 -3.16
C ALA A 68 8.31 -10.72 -3.48
N GLU A 69 7.74 -9.64 -4.05
CA GLU A 69 8.49 -8.42 -4.35
C GLU A 69 8.99 -7.75 -3.07
N PHE A 70 8.16 -7.71 -2.03
CA PHE A 70 8.56 -7.17 -0.72
C PHE A 70 9.71 -7.95 -0.10
N LEU A 71 9.65 -9.29 -0.12
CA LEU A 71 10.71 -10.12 0.45
C LEU A 71 12.05 -9.93 -0.28
N GLU A 72 12.05 -9.72 -1.59
CA GLU A 72 13.29 -9.51 -2.35
C GLU A 72 13.89 -8.11 -2.08
N GLU A 73 13.05 -7.08 -1.94
CA GLU A 73 13.47 -5.75 -1.48
C GLU A 73 14.08 -5.82 -0.06
N TRP A 74 13.38 -6.52 0.85
CA TRP A 74 13.85 -6.73 2.21
C TRP A 74 15.18 -7.49 2.27
N LEU A 75 15.36 -8.54 1.45
CA LEU A 75 16.63 -9.25 1.36
C LEU A 75 17.76 -8.32 0.91
N THR A 76 17.51 -7.46 -0.07
CA THR A 76 18.50 -6.48 -0.54
C THR A 76 18.87 -5.50 0.59
N PHE A 77 17.88 -5.03 1.33
CA PHE A 77 18.07 -4.11 2.44
C PHE A 77 18.83 -4.72 3.62
N VAL A 78 18.55 -5.98 3.98
CA VAL A 78 19.13 -6.63 5.17
C VAL A 78 20.53 -7.19 4.92
N LYS A 79 20.89 -7.48 3.66
CA LYS A 79 22.20 -8.05 3.27
C LYS A 79 23.42 -7.37 3.89
N PRO A 80 23.56 -6.03 3.92
CA PRO A 80 24.71 -5.37 4.56
C PRO A 80 24.70 -5.45 6.09
N SER A 81 23.57 -5.77 6.71
CA SER A 81 23.39 -5.73 8.17
C SER A 81 23.58 -7.10 8.85
N VAL A 82 23.75 -8.18 8.09
CA VAL A 82 23.84 -9.55 8.63
C VAL A 82 25.04 -10.31 8.07
N ALA A 83 25.49 -11.33 8.82
CA ALA A 83 26.56 -12.21 8.36
C ALA A 83 26.14 -13.01 7.10
N PRO A 84 27.08 -13.39 6.21
CA PRO A 84 26.77 -14.09 4.97
C PRO A 84 25.92 -15.35 5.15
N LYS A 85 26.23 -16.17 6.16
CA LYS A 85 25.48 -17.40 6.48
C LYS A 85 24.05 -17.13 6.94
N THR A 86 23.84 -16.02 7.65
CA THR A 86 22.49 -15.58 8.05
C THR A 86 21.70 -15.13 6.84
N PHE A 87 22.33 -14.36 5.95
CA PHE A 87 21.70 -13.94 4.69
C PHE A 87 21.30 -15.13 3.82
N GLU A 88 22.18 -16.12 3.64
CA GLU A 88 21.87 -17.34 2.90
C GLU A 88 20.62 -18.04 3.47
N ARG A 89 20.55 -18.16 4.80
CA ARG A 89 19.39 -18.77 5.46
C ARG A 89 18.11 -17.96 5.25
N TYR A 90 18.18 -16.64 5.35
CA TYR A 90 17.03 -15.76 5.09
C TYR A 90 16.55 -15.88 3.65
N ALA A 91 17.48 -15.81 2.69
CA ALA A 91 17.16 -15.94 1.28
C ALA A 91 16.51 -17.30 0.96
N GLU A 92 16.98 -18.38 1.58
CA GLU A 92 16.38 -19.71 1.43
C GLU A 92 14.94 -19.75 1.96
N ILE A 93 14.71 -19.28 3.19
CA ILE A 93 13.37 -19.26 3.80
C ILE A 93 12.40 -18.43 2.97
N CYS A 94 12.81 -17.23 2.56
CA CYS A 94 11.99 -16.34 1.74
C CYS A 94 11.67 -16.98 0.39
N ARG A 95 12.69 -17.36 -0.39
CA ARG A 95 12.52 -17.77 -1.79
C ARG A 95 11.95 -19.18 -1.96
N LYS A 96 12.30 -20.12 -1.07
CA LYS A 96 11.85 -21.53 -1.17
C LYS A 96 10.70 -21.87 -0.25
N GLY A 97 10.54 -21.14 0.87
CA GLY A 97 9.49 -21.39 1.84
C GLY A 97 8.29 -20.46 1.66
N LEU A 98 8.50 -19.16 1.80
CA LEU A 98 7.41 -18.18 1.85
C LEU A 98 6.84 -17.86 0.46
N VAL A 99 7.71 -17.55 -0.52
CA VAL A 99 7.29 -17.14 -1.86
C VAL A 99 6.36 -18.17 -2.54
N PRO A 100 6.62 -19.48 -2.50
CA PRO A 100 5.72 -20.46 -3.12
C PRO A 100 4.34 -20.54 -2.45
N LEU A 101 4.23 -20.19 -1.17
CA LEU A 101 2.99 -20.32 -0.39
C LEU A 101 2.13 -19.04 -0.43
N ILE A 102 2.76 -17.87 -0.31
CA ILE A 102 2.07 -16.59 -0.14
C ILE A 102 2.60 -15.49 -1.05
N GLY A 103 3.56 -15.79 -1.93
CA GLY A 103 4.26 -14.78 -2.73
C GLY A 103 3.36 -14.00 -3.69
N ALA A 104 2.23 -14.56 -4.12
CA ALA A 104 1.28 -13.91 -5.03
C ALA A 104 0.27 -12.97 -4.34
N VAL A 105 0.28 -12.89 -3.00
CA VAL A 105 -0.61 -12.03 -2.22
C VAL A 105 -0.14 -10.57 -2.35
N ILE A 106 -1.09 -9.65 -2.54
CA ILE A 106 -0.92 -8.20 -2.58
C ILE A 106 -1.63 -7.61 -1.36
#